data_AF-A0A2G1Y5D6-F1
#
_entry.id   AF-A0A2G1Y5D6-F1
#
_cell.length_a   1.000
_cell.length_b   1.000
_cell.length_c   1.000
_cell.angle_alpha   90.00
_cell.angle_beta   90.00
_cell.angle_gamma   90.00
#
_symmetry.space_group_name_H-M   'P 1'
#
loop_
_entity.id
_entity.type
_entity.pdbx_description
1 polymer ?
#
loop_
_entity_poly.entity_id
_entity_poly.type
_entity_poly.pdbx_seq_one_letter_code
_entity_poly.pdbx_strand_id
1 'polypeptide(L)'
;MTNMLPNLTDIETKLGSPLPHRRMEAWKWTDVRGSVSDEKSGLTTACEPKFGLPSGLNISREQAPASDTPMGKLAASFGGDTYAITVPLGFNSSEKLTISSLGNGHARIVIRLGEGAQLHMEEVHASTNAAFVNLDIRFELAKGAKLTRTVLHNDHADTTRIATTQINAWANAEINQHTLSFGAGLSR
;
A
#
# COMPACT_ATOMS: atom_id res chain seq x y z
N MET A 1 -36.37 -13.90 4.65
CA MET A 1 -35.81 -12.67 5.24
C MET A 1 -34.79 -12.12 4.27
N THR A 2 -35.14 -11.12 3.50
CA THR A 2 -34.20 -10.42 2.62
C THR A 2 -33.20 -9.72 3.54
N ASN A 3 -31.94 -10.17 3.55
CA ASN A 3 -30.88 -9.43 4.22
C ASN A 3 -30.87 -8.04 3.57
N MET A 4 -31.41 -7.04 4.25
CA MET A 4 -31.27 -5.64 3.85
C MET A 4 -29.77 -5.39 3.84
N LEU A 5 -29.20 -5.28 2.63
CA LEU A 5 -27.84 -4.79 2.47
C LEU A 5 -27.78 -3.44 3.20
N PRO A 6 -26.76 -3.19 4.03
CA PRO A 6 -26.62 -1.88 4.66
C PRO A 6 -26.62 -0.81 3.55
N ASN A 7 -27.20 0.37 3.81
CA ASN A 7 -27.03 1.51 2.90
C ASN A 7 -25.53 1.68 2.68
N LEU A 8 -25.10 1.38 1.46
CA LEU A 8 -23.71 1.51 1.06
C LEU A 8 -23.42 2.99 0.87
N THR A 9 -22.28 3.46 1.34
CA THR A 9 -21.76 4.77 0.94
C THR A 9 -21.40 4.76 -0.55
N ASP A 10 -21.16 5.92 -1.15
CA ASP A 10 -20.75 6.00 -2.57
C ASP A 10 -19.49 5.17 -2.86
N ILE A 11 -18.56 5.14 -1.90
CA ILE A 11 -17.32 4.36 -2.01
C ILE A 11 -17.58 2.86 -1.91
N GLU A 12 -18.48 2.42 -1.03
CA GLU A 12 -18.91 1.02 -0.90
C GLU A 12 -19.72 0.57 -2.13
N THR A 13 -20.50 1.48 -2.71
CA THR A 13 -21.24 1.26 -3.96
C THR A 13 -20.27 1.02 -5.11
N LYS A 14 -19.20 1.83 -5.22
CA LYS A 14 -18.15 1.61 -6.23
C LYS A 14 -17.38 0.30 -6.02
N LEU A 15 -17.16 -0.08 -4.76
CA LEU A 15 -16.50 -1.35 -4.41
C LEU A 15 -17.41 -2.57 -4.64
N GLY A 16 -18.73 -2.38 -4.73
CA GLY A 16 -19.72 -3.45 -4.81
C GLY A 16 -19.85 -4.27 -3.50
N SER A 17 -19.24 -3.80 -2.41
CA SER A 17 -19.27 -4.44 -1.09
C SER A 17 -18.95 -3.41 0.01
N PRO A 18 -19.40 -3.63 1.27
CA PRO A 18 -19.09 -2.72 2.36
C PRO A 18 -17.60 -2.73 2.72
N LEU A 19 -17.11 -1.62 3.28
CA LEU A 19 -15.76 -1.54 3.83
C LEU A 19 -15.63 -2.50 5.03
N PRO A 20 -14.44 -3.09 5.28
CA PRO A 20 -14.21 -4.00 6.40
C PRO A 20 -14.76 -3.44 7.72
N HIS A 21 -15.62 -4.20 8.40
CA HIS A 21 -16.27 -3.82 9.66
C HIS A 21 -16.32 -5.02 10.62
N ARG A 22 -16.54 -4.76 11.92
CA ARG A 22 -16.44 -5.78 12.99
C ARG A 22 -17.11 -7.11 12.69
N ARG A 23 -18.34 -7.11 12.17
CA ARG A 23 -19.07 -8.35 11.83
C ARG A 23 -18.45 -9.14 10.67
N MET A 24 -17.94 -8.50 9.62
CA MET A 24 -17.22 -9.18 8.54
C MET A 24 -15.91 -9.77 9.04
N GLU A 25 -15.27 -9.05 9.96
CA GLU A 25 -14.00 -9.45 10.55
C GLU A 25 -14.16 -10.41 11.75
N ALA A 26 -15.38 -10.89 12.02
CA ALA A 26 -15.72 -11.75 13.16
C ALA A 26 -15.20 -11.24 14.52
N TRP A 27 -15.14 -9.90 14.69
CA TRP A 27 -14.53 -9.20 15.84
C TRP A 27 -13.04 -9.45 16.05
N LYS A 28 -12.37 -10.17 15.14
CA LYS A 28 -10.95 -10.47 15.22
C LYS A 28 -10.07 -9.33 14.73
N TRP A 29 -10.62 -8.43 13.90
CA TRP A 29 -9.88 -7.35 13.25
C TRP A 29 -10.52 -5.97 13.38
N THR A 30 -9.79 -4.96 12.93
CA THR A 30 -10.11 -3.53 13.07
C THR A 30 -11.32 -3.09 12.26
N ASP A 31 -12.09 -2.15 12.80
CA ASP A 31 -13.29 -1.58 12.19
C ASP A 31 -12.94 -0.43 11.23
N VAL A 32 -12.53 -0.77 10.00
CA VAL A 32 -12.14 0.24 8.99
C VAL A 32 -13.32 1.16 8.70
N ARG A 33 -14.51 0.59 8.47
CA ARG A 33 -15.73 1.34 8.20
C ARG A 33 -16.04 2.36 9.31
N GLY A 34 -15.95 1.95 10.58
CA GLY A 34 -16.18 2.85 11.71
C GLY A 34 -15.11 3.93 11.90
N SER A 35 -13.92 3.75 11.34
CA SER A 35 -12.83 4.74 11.40
C SER A 35 -12.88 5.79 10.29
N VAL A 36 -13.69 5.57 9.26
CA VAL A 36 -13.80 6.46 8.10
C VAL A 36 -14.93 7.47 8.32
N SER A 37 -14.68 8.73 7.98
CA SER A 37 -15.69 9.80 7.93
C SER A 37 -15.52 10.61 6.63
N ASP A 38 -16.61 11.21 6.15
CA ASP A 38 -16.62 12.03 4.93
C ASP A 38 -15.74 13.28 5.03
N GLU A 39 -15.38 13.68 6.26
CA GLU A 39 -14.46 14.79 6.54
C GLU A 39 -13.00 14.43 6.22
N LYS A 40 -12.66 13.13 6.15
CA LYS A 40 -11.31 12.69 5.78
C LYS A 40 -11.11 12.82 4.28
N SER A 41 -10.12 13.62 3.90
CA SER A 41 -9.59 13.62 2.53
C SER A 41 -9.01 12.25 2.17
N GLY A 42 -8.91 11.92 0.88
CA GLY A 42 -8.27 10.68 0.43
C GLY A 42 -9.22 9.51 0.10
N LEU A 43 -10.50 9.59 0.46
CA LEU A 43 -11.44 8.49 0.20
C LEU A 43 -11.68 8.20 -1.28
N THR A 44 -11.60 9.22 -2.13
CA THR A 44 -11.93 9.08 -3.57
C THR A 44 -10.84 9.64 -4.48
N THR A 45 -9.63 9.86 -3.95
CA THR A 45 -8.51 10.47 -4.67
C THR A 45 -7.33 9.51 -4.81
N ALA A 46 -6.56 9.67 -5.89
CA ALA A 46 -5.28 8.99 -6.01
C ALA A 46 -4.28 9.59 -5.00
N CYS A 47 -3.42 8.73 -4.48
CA CYS A 47 -2.17 9.11 -3.85
C CYS A 47 -1.12 9.25 -4.95
N GLU A 48 -0.31 10.30 -4.89
CA GLU A 48 0.77 10.57 -5.83
C GLU A 48 2.13 10.42 -5.11
N PRO A 49 2.71 9.21 -5.07
CA PRO A 49 3.97 8.98 -4.38
C PRO A 49 5.12 9.70 -5.07
N LYS A 50 6.08 10.16 -4.26
CA LYS A 50 7.36 10.68 -4.74
C LYS A 50 8.44 9.63 -4.54
N PHE A 51 9.26 9.45 -5.56
CA PHE A 51 10.30 8.44 -5.59
C PHE A 51 11.69 9.07 -5.68
N GLY A 52 12.59 8.67 -4.79
CA GLY A 52 14.03 8.83 -4.94
C GLY A 52 14.62 7.51 -5.43
N LEU A 53 15.14 7.47 -6.66
CA LEU A 53 15.62 6.23 -7.28
C LEU A 53 17.15 6.14 -7.22
N PRO A 54 17.69 4.94 -6.92
CA PRO A 54 19.06 4.60 -7.25
C PRO A 54 19.35 4.76 -8.74
N SER A 55 20.59 5.11 -9.06
CA SER A 55 21.11 5.16 -10.42
C SER A 55 20.83 3.86 -11.17
N GLY A 56 20.29 3.97 -12.39
CA GLY A 56 19.95 2.82 -13.24
C GLY A 56 18.56 2.23 -13.03
N LEU A 57 17.77 2.72 -12.06
CA LEU A 57 16.35 2.38 -11.93
C LEU A 57 15.47 3.47 -12.53
N ASN A 58 14.29 3.06 -13.02
CA ASN A 58 13.27 3.95 -13.55
C ASN A 58 11.89 3.53 -13.02
N ILE A 59 10.94 4.47 -13.06
CA ILE A 59 9.54 4.21 -12.75
C ILE A 59 8.75 4.21 -14.05
N SER A 60 7.87 3.24 -14.20
CA SER A 60 6.82 3.25 -15.22
C SER A 60 5.44 3.24 -14.56
N ARG A 61 4.41 3.47 -15.38
CA ARG A 61 3.01 3.30 -15.02
C ARG A 61 2.46 2.14 -15.84
N GLU A 62 1.83 1.17 -15.19
CA GLU A 62 1.26 0.00 -15.84
C GLU A 62 -0.12 -0.37 -15.31
N GLN A 63 -0.92 -1.03 -16.13
CA GLN A 63 -2.11 -1.71 -15.66
C GLN A 63 -1.70 -3.03 -14.98
N ALA A 64 -1.99 -3.17 -13.70
CA ALA A 64 -1.78 -4.40 -12.95
C ALA A 64 -3.11 -4.90 -12.37
N PRO A 65 -3.29 -6.23 -12.24
CA PRO A 65 -4.45 -6.78 -11.57
C PRO A 65 -4.47 -6.33 -10.10
N ALA A 66 -5.64 -5.91 -9.65
CA ALA A 66 -5.89 -5.59 -8.24
C ALA A 66 -5.62 -6.79 -7.35
N SER A 67 -5.12 -6.59 -6.12
CA SER A 67 -5.10 -7.67 -5.15
C SER A 67 -6.53 -8.12 -4.82
N ASP A 68 -6.71 -9.42 -4.54
CA ASP A 68 -8.02 -9.99 -4.23
C ASP A 68 -8.42 -9.74 -2.76
N THR A 69 -8.29 -8.49 -2.34
CA THR A 69 -8.75 -8.00 -1.05
C THR A 69 -9.71 -6.83 -1.29
N PRO A 70 -10.69 -6.57 -0.39
CA PRO A 70 -11.56 -5.41 -0.54
C PRO A 70 -10.77 -4.10 -0.67
N MET A 71 -9.71 -3.94 0.13
CA MET A 71 -8.88 -2.73 0.12
C MET A 71 -8.01 -2.62 -1.14
N GLY A 72 -7.52 -3.73 -1.67
CA GLY A 72 -6.83 -3.78 -2.97
C GLY A 72 -7.71 -3.39 -4.15
N LYS A 73 -8.93 -3.95 -4.20
CA LYS A 73 -9.95 -3.57 -5.20
C LYS A 73 -10.31 -2.09 -5.10
N LEU A 74 -10.40 -1.58 -3.88
CA LEU A 74 -10.64 -0.16 -3.65
C LEU A 74 -9.45 0.71 -4.11
N ALA A 75 -8.20 0.30 -3.82
CA ALA A 75 -7.01 0.99 -4.32
C ALA A 75 -6.96 1.00 -5.86
N ALA A 76 -7.35 -0.09 -6.51
CA ALA A 76 -7.45 -0.16 -7.97
C ALA A 76 -8.53 0.76 -8.56
N SER A 77 -9.60 1.03 -7.79
CA SER A 77 -10.71 1.86 -8.24
C SER A 77 -10.41 3.37 -8.20
N PHE A 78 -9.45 3.82 -7.38
CA PHE A 78 -9.17 5.24 -7.15
C PHE A 78 -7.69 5.64 -7.31
N GLY A 79 -6.75 4.70 -7.28
CA GLY A 79 -5.32 4.98 -7.37
C GLY A 79 -4.75 5.10 -8.78
N GLY A 80 -5.59 4.96 -9.82
CA GLY A 80 -5.16 4.98 -11.21
C GLY A 80 -4.23 3.80 -11.55
N ASP A 81 -3.30 4.04 -12.47
CA ASP A 81 -2.29 3.05 -12.88
C ASP A 81 -1.39 2.63 -11.70
N THR A 82 -0.68 1.52 -11.86
CA THR A 82 0.27 1.03 -10.86
C THR A 82 1.64 1.62 -11.14
N TYR A 83 2.33 2.16 -10.13
CA TYR A 83 3.74 2.53 -10.26
C TYR A 83 4.58 1.26 -10.27
N ALA A 84 5.38 1.06 -11.30
CA ALA A 84 6.21 -0.13 -11.45
C ALA A 84 7.69 0.22 -11.47
N ILE A 85 8.48 -0.54 -10.72
CA ILE A 85 9.93 -0.48 -10.71
C ILE A 85 10.47 -1.88 -10.96
N THR A 86 11.25 -2.04 -12.02
CA THR A 86 11.95 -3.29 -12.32
C THR A 86 13.42 -3.12 -11.97
N VAL A 87 13.88 -3.91 -11.00
CA VAL A 87 15.27 -3.96 -10.55
C VAL A 87 15.99 -5.06 -11.36
N PRO A 88 17.04 -4.72 -12.13
CA PRO A 88 17.73 -5.67 -13.01
C PRO A 88 18.36 -6.86 -12.26
N LEU A 89 18.64 -7.94 -13.00
CA LEU A 89 19.40 -9.10 -12.51
C LEU A 89 20.73 -8.65 -11.89
N GLY A 90 21.05 -9.19 -10.71
CA GLY A 90 22.29 -8.92 -10.00
C GLY A 90 22.50 -7.47 -9.58
N PHE A 91 21.48 -6.60 -9.69
CA PHE A 91 21.57 -5.20 -9.28
C PHE A 91 22.01 -5.11 -7.83
N ASN A 92 22.94 -4.21 -7.53
CA ASN A 92 23.35 -3.89 -6.17
C ASN A 92 23.82 -2.44 -6.15
N SER A 93 23.32 -1.66 -5.18
CA SER A 93 23.65 -0.25 -5.03
C SER A 93 23.77 0.13 -3.56
N SER A 94 24.65 1.10 -3.28
CA SER A 94 24.72 1.77 -1.97
C SER A 94 23.62 2.83 -1.80
N GLU A 95 23.00 3.28 -2.90
CA GLU A 95 21.86 4.20 -2.89
C GLU A 95 20.57 3.45 -2.52
N LYS A 96 19.68 4.12 -1.80
CA LYS A 96 18.38 3.55 -1.41
C LYS A 96 17.29 4.00 -2.36
N LEU A 97 16.31 3.13 -2.58
CA LEU A 97 15.00 3.54 -3.10
C LEU A 97 14.20 4.20 -1.96
N THR A 98 13.77 5.43 -2.15
CA THR A 98 12.87 6.10 -1.19
C THR A 98 11.50 6.32 -1.82
N ILE A 99 10.43 5.99 -1.11
CA ILE A 99 9.05 6.28 -1.49
C ILE A 99 8.43 7.15 -0.41
N SER A 100 7.88 8.30 -0.79
CA SER A 100 7.32 9.30 0.12
C SER A 100 6.04 9.91 -0.46
N SER A 101 5.46 10.90 0.23
CA SER A 101 4.15 11.48 -0.10
C SER A 101 3.00 10.46 -0.02
N LEU A 102 3.15 9.46 0.84
CA LEU A 102 2.19 8.36 1.05
C LEU A 102 1.11 8.70 2.09
N GLY A 103 0.66 9.97 2.13
CA GLY A 103 -0.14 10.52 3.23
C GLY A 103 -1.63 10.70 2.96
N ASN A 104 -2.08 10.49 1.73
CA ASN A 104 -3.46 10.76 1.33
C ASN A 104 -3.83 9.96 0.09
N GLY A 105 -5.00 9.32 0.08
CA GLY A 105 -5.53 8.71 -1.14
C GLY A 105 -5.12 7.26 -1.34
N HIS A 106 -5.32 6.81 -2.58
CA HIS A 106 -5.10 5.44 -3.03
C HIS A 106 -3.89 5.32 -3.94
N ALA A 107 -2.99 4.36 -3.70
CA ALA A 107 -1.93 4.06 -4.67
C ALA A 107 -1.68 2.55 -4.76
N ARG A 108 -1.20 2.16 -5.96
CA ARG A 108 -0.72 0.81 -6.24
C ARG A 108 0.73 0.88 -6.67
N ILE A 109 1.58 0.06 -6.06
CA ILE A 109 3.03 0.03 -6.33
C ILE A 109 3.44 -1.42 -6.52
N VAL A 110 4.24 -1.71 -7.56
CA VAL A 110 4.88 -3.01 -7.76
C VAL A 110 6.38 -2.84 -7.96
N ILE A 111 7.16 -3.63 -7.23
CA ILE A 111 8.62 -3.64 -7.30
C ILE A 111 9.07 -5.07 -7.59
N ARG A 112 9.75 -5.26 -8.71
CA ARG A 112 10.20 -6.57 -9.20
C ARG A 112 11.71 -6.65 -9.11
N LEU A 113 12.23 -7.59 -8.31
CA LEU A 113 13.66 -7.82 -8.16
C LEU A 113 14.09 -9.01 -9.00
N GLY A 114 15.00 -8.76 -9.95
CA GLY A 114 15.63 -9.80 -10.77
C GLY A 114 16.48 -10.77 -9.96
N GLU A 115 16.89 -11.88 -10.58
CA GLU A 115 17.69 -12.93 -9.91
C GLU A 115 18.94 -12.34 -9.27
N GLY A 116 19.19 -12.68 -8.00
CA GLY A 116 20.34 -12.20 -7.23
C GLY A 116 20.39 -10.68 -6.97
N ALA A 117 19.36 -9.92 -7.34
CA ALA A 117 19.32 -8.47 -7.12
C ALA A 117 19.17 -8.13 -5.63
N GLN A 118 19.78 -7.03 -5.20
CA GLN A 118 19.75 -6.52 -3.83
C GLN A 118 19.21 -5.09 -3.84
N LEU A 119 18.15 -4.85 -3.07
CA LEU A 119 17.55 -3.53 -2.94
C LEU A 119 17.41 -3.14 -1.48
N HIS A 120 17.93 -1.96 -1.15
CA HIS A 120 17.63 -1.27 0.10
C HIS A 120 16.62 -0.16 -0.17
N MET A 121 15.57 -0.11 0.64
CA MET A 121 14.52 0.88 0.47
C MET A 121 13.96 1.45 1.77
N GLU A 122 13.39 2.63 1.65
CA GLU A 122 12.68 3.34 2.70
C GLU A 122 11.30 3.79 2.21
N GLU A 123 10.27 3.48 2.98
CA GLU A 123 8.92 3.99 2.78
C GLU A 123 8.57 4.96 3.89
N VAL A 124 8.24 6.20 3.51
CA VAL A 124 7.86 7.27 4.43
C VAL A 124 6.36 7.50 4.32
N HIS A 125 5.64 6.90 5.25
CA HIS A 125 4.21 7.03 5.43
C HIS A 125 3.94 8.16 6.42
N ALA A 126 3.55 9.33 5.93
CA ALA A 126 3.25 10.45 6.80
C ALA A 126 2.10 11.29 6.26
N SER A 127 1.22 11.72 7.16
CA SER A 127 0.13 12.65 6.88
C SER A 127 0.18 13.79 7.90
N THR A 128 0.03 15.03 7.43
CA THR A 128 -0.05 16.21 8.31
C THR A 128 -1.48 16.50 8.76
N ASN A 129 -2.46 16.17 7.93
CA ASN A 129 -3.89 16.31 8.22
C ASN A 129 -4.52 14.93 8.38
N ALA A 130 -5.71 14.90 9.00
CA ALA A 130 -6.56 13.71 9.02
C ALA A 130 -6.89 13.26 7.58
N ALA A 131 -6.55 12.01 7.27
CA ALA A 131 -6.70 11.46 5.93
C ALA A 131 -7.20 10.01 5.98
N PHE A 132 -7.75 9.57 4.87
CA PHE A 132 -7.83 8.16 4.52
C PHE A 132 -6.69 7.83 3.55
N VAL A 133 -5.95 6.77 3.85
CA VAL A 133 -4.84 6.29 3.02
C VAL A 133 -4.99 4.81 2.79
N ASN A 134 -4.94 4.38 1.53
CA ASN A 134 -5.06 2.99 1.16
C ASN A 134 -4.01 2.60 0.10
N LEU A 135 -2.99 1.86 0.50
CA LEU A 135 -1.87 1.46 -0.35
C LEU A 135 -1.89 -0.05 -0.59
N ASP A 136 -1.80 -0.45 -1.85
CA ASP A 136 -1.63 -1.85 -2.28
C ASP A 136 -0.24 -1.99 -2.91
N ILE A 137 0.69 -2.58 -2.17
CA ILE A 137 2.11 -2.67 -2.52
C ILE A 137 2.46 -4.13 -2.80
N ARG A 138 3.15 -4.39 -3.90
CA ARG A 138 3.58 -5.74 -4.29
C ARG A 138 5.08 -5.79 -4.50
N PHE A 139 5.70 -6.85 -3.98
CA PHE A 139 7.06 -7.24 -4.27
C PHE A 139 7.09 -8.60 -4.96
N GLU A 140 7.88 -8.70 -6.02
CA GLU A 140 8.17 -9.96 -6.72
C GLU A 140 9.68 -10.19 -6.65
N LEU A 141 10.13 -11.10 -5.78
CA LEU A 141 11.54 -11.37 -5.54
C LEU A 141 11.94 -12.66 -6.25
N ALA A 142 12.70 -12.54 -7.35
CA ALA A 142 13.24 -13.70 -8.05
C ALA A 142 14.24 -14.48 -7.18
N LYS A 143 14.72 -15.61 -7.71
CA LYS A 143 15.65 -16.50 -7.02
C LYS A 143 16.86 -15.71 -6.48
N GLY A 144 17.20 -15.92 -5.22
CA GLY A 144 18.36 -15.26 -4.59
C GLY A 144 18.26 -13.75 -4.42
N ALA A 145 17.12 -13.11 -4.74
CA ALA A 145 16.95 -11.68 -4.57
C ALA A 145 16.84 -11.30 -3.08
N LYS A 146 17.36 -10.12 -2.72
CA LYS A 146 17.41 -9.63 -1.34
C LYS A 146 16.74 -8.27 -1.23
N LEU A 147 15.76 -8.17 -0.35
CA LEU A 147 15.06 -6.93 -0.04
C LEU A 147 15.33 -6.53 1.41
N THR A 148 15.91 -5.34 1.61
CA THR A 148 15.93 -4.67 2.91
C THR A 148 14.98 -3.49 2.87
N ARG A 149 13.89 -3.57 3.63
CA ARG A 149 12.79 -2.60 3.63
C ARG A 149 12.67 -1.93 4.99
N THR A 150 12.78 -0.60 5.02
CA THR A 150 12.49 0.20 6.21
C THR A 150 11.20 0.98 6.00
N VAL A 151 10.24 0.82 6.89
CA VAL A 151 8.96 1.52 6.87
C VAL A 151 8.94 2.49 8.05
N LEU A 152 8.88 3.77 7.74
CA LEU A 152 8.71 4.85 8.70
C LEU A 152 7.28 5.37 8.58
N HIS A 153 6.52 5.28 9.66
CA HIS A 153 5.14 5.72 9.72
C HIS A 153 4.97 6.79 10.80
N ASN A 154 4.46 7.96 10.41
CA ASN A 154 4.20 9.13 11.25
C ASN A 154 2.99 9.92 10.74
N ASP A 155 1.78 9.44 11.03
CA ASP A 155 0.54 10.05 10.58
C ASP A 155 -0.11 10.96 11.64
N HIS A 156 -0.93 11.90 11.15
CA HIS A 156 -1.87 12.66 11.96
C HIS A 156 -2.72 11.72 12.84
N ALA A 157 -3.03 12.14 14.07
CA ALA A 157 -3.69 11.31 15.09
C ALA A 157 -5.07 10.76 14.68
N ASP A 158 -5.74 11.40 13.71
CA ASP A 158 -7.04 10.97 13.18
C ASP A 158 -6.97 10.27 11.82
N THR A 159 -5.78 10.01 11.28
CA THR A 159 -5.65 9.31 10.00
C THR A 159 -6.08 7.86 10.10
N THR A 160 -6.79 7.39 9.07
CA THR A 160 -7.07 5.97 8.83
C THR A 160 -6.16 5.50 7.71
N ARG A 161 -5.15 4.71 8.05
CA ARG A 161 -4.21 4.10 7.11
C ARG A 161 -4.47 2.61 6.98
N ILE A 162 -4.55 2.16 5.74
CA ILE A 162 -4.44 0.76 5.34
C ILE A 162 -3.28 0.64 4.37
N ALA A 163 -2.24 -0.11 4.72
CA ALA A 163 -1.11 -0.38 3.85
C ALA A 163 -0.92 -1.89 3.71
N THR A 164 -1.41 -2.45 2.61
CA THR A 164 -1.27 -3.87 2.33
C THR A 164 -0.01 -4.11 1.51
N THR A 165 0.87 -4.98 1.99
CA THR A 165 2.05 -5.42 1.23
C THR A 165 1.96 -6.92 0.94
N GLN A 166 2.04 -7.29 -0.33
CA GLN A 166 2.15 -8.67 -0.78
C GLN A 166 3.57 -8.93 -1.27
N ILE A 167 4.24 -9.96 -0.74
CA ILE A 167 5.60 -10.32 -1.13
C ILE A 167 5.59 -11.74 -1.65
N ASN A 168 5.89 -11.90 -2.94
CA ASN A 168 6.14 -13.19 -3.56
C ASN A 168 7.65 -13.43 -3.60
N ALA A 169 8.12 -14.42 -2.86
CA ALA A 169 9.54 -14.73 -2.71
C ALA A 169 9.88 -16.10 -3.30
N TRP A 170 10.74 -16.12 -4.32
CA TRP A 170 11.22 -17.36 -4.95
C TRP A 170 12.40 -17.98 -4.18
N ALA A 171 12.91 -19.10 -4.67
CA ALA A 171 13.94 -19.89 -3.99
C ALA A 171 15.14 -19.02 -3.54
N ASN A 172 15.52 -19.14 -2.27
CA ASN A 172 16.64 -18.41 -1.65
C ASN A 172 16.49 -16.88 -1.67
N ALA A 173 15.30 -16.32 -1.90
CA ALA A 173 15.07 -14.91 -1.69
C ALA A 173 15.07 -14.56 -0.19
N GLU A 174 15.59 -13.39 0.16
CA GLU A 174 15.70 -12.91 1.54
C GLU A 174 14.94 -11.59 1.71
N ILE A 175 14.20 -11.47 2.81
CA ILE A 175 13.52 -10.23 3.20
C ILE A 175 13.92 -9.84 4.61
N ASN A 176 14.45 -8.63 4.76
CA ASN A 176 14.64 -7.99 6.04
C ASN A 176 13.74 -6.75 6.10
N GLN A 177 12.78 -6.73 7.03
CA GLN A 177 11.87 -5.60 7.19
C GLN A 177 11.98 -4.99 8.59
N HIS A 178 12.08 -3.67 8.62
CA HIS A 178 11.95 -2.86 9.82
C HIS A 178 10.74 -1.96 9.67
N THR A 179 9.88 -1.92 10.69
CA THR A 179 8.71 -1.04 10.70
C THR A 179 8.69 -0.26 12.00
N LEU A 180 8.73 1.07 11.87
CA LEU A 180 8.60 2.01 12.97
C LEU A 180 7.31 2.78 12.73
N SER A 181 6.36 2.66 13.67
CA SER A 181 5.00 3.14 13.49
C SER A 181 4.61 4.08 14.62
N PHE A 182 4.29 5.32 14.26
CA PHE A 182 3.93 6.39 15.17
C PHE A 182 2.68 7.11 14.64
N GLY A 183 1.66 7.29 15.49
CA GLY A 183 0.43 8.01 15.12
C GLY A 183 -0.61 7.17 14.36
N ALA A 184 -1.50 7.89 13.66
CA ALA A 184 -2.80 7.43 13.14
C ALA A 184 -3.85 7.09 14.21
N GLY A 185 -5.12 7.32 13.86
CA GLY A 185 -6.26 6.87 14.65
C GLY A 185 -6.57 5.39 14.39
N LEU A 186 -6.26 4.95 13.16
CA LEU A 186 -6.20 3.55 12.77
C LEU A 186 -5.04 3.37 11.78
N SER A 187 -4.15 2.41 12.04
CA SER A 187 -3.15 1.96 11.07
C SER A 187 -3.15 0.43 11.02
N ARG A 188 -3.18 -0.12 9.81
CA ARG A 188 -3.21 -1.56 9.52
C ARG A 188 -2.34 -1.89 8.32
#